data_AF-W9VZ54-F1
#
_entry.id   AF-W9VZ54-F1
#
_cell.length_a   1.000
_cell.length_b   1.000
_cell.length_c   1.000
_cell.angle_alpha   90.00
_cell.angle_beta   90.00
_cell.angle_gamma   90.00
#
_symmetry.space_group_name_H-M   'P 1'
#
loop_
_entity.id
_entity.type
_entity.pdbx_description
1 polymer ?
#
loop_
_entity_poly.entity_id
_entity_poly.type
_entity_poly.pdbx_seq_one_letter_code
_entity_poly.pdbx_strand_id
1 'polypeptide(L)'
;MEETSFEIVEYLVGALADRRKRLATIALKHLPCKTTPFLDLSCDTVLDADASLLTELLTKHNIAVPSSLHVPEGWNTIYHLLEDFYNTVDQSMTLKGCAEIFYNAGFHDIHRLDGRNKSLLMMQLISTHPKDVAQFHLWLISKGLRLDHKSHRLTELREQVPHSPAALYVSRNLTENICRHWISAFFSRRSRLLKNQWQKSLEDEEVCMLLKMLVDETVTDDCVCGCSLHGCSALTEIFKEAEHCVHGLARRGYIPEDYTVARGHFLKYLIEWLDRAKTDTREGFTTDVVRIMTFQRLLLTHTCCTWTKRYRSDDFVIFNAEDRDDIRAEESEDLAMLESLMEEFEEAFRELKLPLPEFLKQYWEPTMAEVMQPGVLDRDSAAKIAELGVVLQPIPTPNSGSTVPTIRRFRPGVNKDLSSPPGSAKTPTTNGQKHRRRNSC
;
A
#
# COMPACT_ATOMS: atom_id res chain seq x y z
N MET A 1 -4.65 -43.67 7.80
CA MET A 1 -4.11 -42.59 8.64
C MET A 1 -3.99 -41.41 7.73
N GLU A 2 -4.91 -40.45 7.84
CA GLU A 2 -4.72 -39.13 7.23
C GLU A 2 -3.73 -38.41 8.14
N GLU A 3 -2.47 -38.28 7.70
CA GLU A 3 -1.58 -37.31 8.33
C GLU A 3 -2.23 -35.94 8.20
N THR A 4 -2.28 -35.21 9.32
CA THR A 4 -2.87 -33.88 9.31
C THR A 4 -1.99 -32.96 8.45
N SER A 5 -2.58 -31.96 7.78
CA SER A 5 -1.82 -31.01 6.96
C SER A 5 -0.65 -30.36 7.71
N PHE A 6 -0.78 -30.25 9.04
CA PHE A 6 0.25 -29.73 9.92
C PHE A 6 1.50 -30.63 9.99
N GLU A 7 1.33 -31.95 10.17
CA GLU A 7 2.43 -32.91 10.24
C GLU A 7 3.24 -32.94 8.93
N ILE A 8 2.54 -32.83 7.79
CA ILE A 8 3.17 -32.73 6.48
C ILE A 8 4.03 -31.48 6.39
N VAL A 9 3.52 -30.32 6.83
CA VAL A 9 4.30 -29.07 6.83
C VAL A 9 5.52 -29.19 7.73
N GLU A 10 5.38 -29.68 8.96
CA GLU A 10 6.52 -29.87 9.87
C GLU A 10 7.58 -30.80 9.27
N TYR A 11 7.17 -31.91 8.64
CA TYR A 11 8.08 -32.82 7.95
C TYR A 11 8.82 -32.13 6.79
N LEU A 12 8.11 -31.36 5.95
CA LEU A 12 8.71 -30.63 4.84
C LEU A 12 9.68 -29.55 5.32
N VAL A 13 9.34 -28.83 6.39
CA VAL A 13 10.22 -27.83 7.02
C VAL A 13 11.47 -28.49 7.58
N GLY A 14 11.33 -29.62 8.28
CA GLY A 14 12.45 -30.40 8.80
C GLY A 14 13.38 -30.90 7.69
N ALA A 15 12.80 -31.41 6.59
CA ALA A 15 13.56 -31.84 5.42
C ALA A 15 14.29 -30.67 4.74
N LEU A 16 13.68 -29.48 4.65
CA LEU A 16 14.33 -28.30 4.12
C LEU A 16 15.49 -27.85 5.03
N ALA A 17 15.28 -27.83 6.35
CA ALA A 17 16.31 -27.49 7.32
C ALA A 17 17.51 -28.43 7.24
N ASP A 18 17.29 -29.76 7.12
CA ASP A 18 18.37 -30.74 6.90
C ASP A 18 19.17 -30.42 5.63
N ARG A 19 18.47 -30.15 4.51
CA ARG A 19 19.12 -29.82 3.23
C ARG A 19 19.99 -28.57 3.37
N ARG A 20 19.52 -27.53 4.06
CA ARG A 20 20.30 -26.31 4.33
C ARG A 20 21.52 -26.58 5.22
N LYS A 21 21.38 -27.36 6.29
CA LYS A 21 22.51 -27.75 7.17
C LYS A 21 23.57 -28.57 6.43
N ARG A 22 23.15 -29.48 5.55
CA ARG A 22 24.07 -30.26 4.70
C ARG A 22 24.80 -29.39 3.68
N LEU A 23 24.11 -28.43 3.08
CA LEU A 23 24.74 -27.45 2.18
C LEU A 23 25.80 -26.62 2.93
N ALA A 24 25.48 -26.11 4.12
CA ALA A 24 26.42 -25.41 4.98
C ALA A 24 27.64 -26.28 5.36
N THR A 25 27.43 -27.56 5.65
CA THR A 25 28.52 -28.51 5.96
C THR A 25 29.48 -28.70 4.79
N ILE A 26 28.95 -28.80 3.56
CA ILE A 26 29.78 -28.87 2.34
C ILE A 26 30.63 -27.60 2.20
N ALA A 27 30.03 -26.44 2.43
CA ALA A 27 30.72 -25.16 2.39
C ALA A 27 31.86 -25.07 3.42
N LEU A 28 31.58 -25.40 4.70
CA LEU A 28 32.59 -25.37 5.76
C LEU A 28 33.76 -26.33 5.48
N LYS A 29 33.51 -27.46 4.82
CA LYS A 29 34.54 -28.45 4.50
C LYS A 29 35.44 -28.06 3.32
N HIS A 30 34.87 -27.37 2.32
CA HIS A 30 35.53 -27.21 1.02
C HIS A 30 35.88 -25.77 0.66
N LEU A 31 35.22 -24.76 1.24
CA LEU A 31 35.53 -23.36 0.97
C LEU A 31 36.72 -22.87 1.82
N PRO A 32 37.61 -22.03 1.26
CA PRO A 32 38.66 -21.39 2.04
C PRO A 32 38.11 -20.61 3.24
N CYS A 33 38.83 -20.62 4.36
CA CYS A 33 38.45 -19.89 5.58
C CYS A 33 38.33 -18.35 5.37
N LYS A 34 38.93 -17.81 4.29
CA LYS A 34 38.82 -16.40 3.90
C LYS A 34 37.51 -16.05 3.17
N THR A 35 36.78 -17.03 2.65
CA THR A 35 35.52 -16.84 1.92
C THR A 35 34.27 -17.05 2.78
N THR A 36 34.41 -17.71 3.93
CA THR A 36 33.33 -17.97 4.89
C THR A 36 32.96 -16.83 5.86
N PRO A 37 33.75 -15.76 6.11
CA PRO A 37 33.39 -14.77 7.13
C PRO A 37 32.10 -13.99 6.85
N PHE A 38 31.66 -13.97 5.59
CA PHE A 38 30.47 -13.25 5.15
C PHE A 38 29.19 -14.09 5.20
N LEU A 39 29.30 -15.39 5.49
CA LEU A 39 28.17 -16.29 5.59
C LEU A 39 28.05 -16.71 7.05
N ASP A 40 26.90 -16.43 7.66
CA ASP A 40 26.58 -16.96 8.98
C ASP A 40 26.29 -18.46 8.87
N LEU A 41 27.35 -19.26 8.93
CA LEU A 41 27.30 -20.72 8.92
C LEU A 41 27.34 -21.29 10.35
N SER A 42 26.87 -20.52 11.34
CA SER A 42 26.73 -20.97 12.72
C SER A 42 25.90 -22.26 12.78
N CYS A 43 26.23 -23.15 13.73
CA CYS A 43 25.46 -24.38 13.93
C CYS A 43 24.05 -24.14 14.47
N ASP A 44 23.80 -22.94 15.02
CA ASP A 44 22.55 -22.60 15.69
C ASP A 44 21.48 -22.00 14.75
N THR A 45 21.84 -21.69 13.51
CA THR A 45 20.95 -21.11 12.50
C THR A 45 20.91 -21.96 11.24
N VAL A 46 19.77 -21.92 10.54
CA VAL A 46 19.61 -22.55 9.24
C VAL A 46 19.85 -21.50 8.17
N LEU A 47 20.79 -21.79 7.27
CA LEU A 47 21.10 -20.95 6.11
C LEU A 47 19.85 -20.75 5.24
N ASP A 48 19.40 -19.50 5.09
CA ASP A 48 18.24 -19.16 4.27
C ASP A 48 18.54 -18.07 3.23
N ALA A 49 18.71 -16.82 3.66
CA ALA A 49 18.92 -15.65 2.80
C ALA A 49 20.07 -15.83 1.80
N ASP A 50 21.17 -16.41 2.28
CA ASP A 50 22.40 -16.55 1.52
C ASP A 50 22.58 -17.97 0.93
N ALA A 51 21.52 -18.79 0.93
CA ALA A 51 21.59 -20.17 0.46
C ALA A 51 21.85 -20.29 -1.06
N SER A 52 21.28 -19.38 -1.86
CA SER A 52 21.55 -19.25 -3.31
C SER A 52 22.99 -18.82 -3.56
N LEU A 53 23.43 -17.74 -2.90
CA LEU A 53 24.80 -17.23 -2.98
C LEU A 53 25.84 -18.29 -2.61
N LEU A 54 25.58 -19.09 -1.57
CA LEU A 54 26.48 -20.17 -1.19
C LEU A 54 26.61 -21.24 -2.29
N THR A 55 25.51 -21.57 -2.97
CA THR A 55 25.51 -22.53 -4.08
C THR A 55 26.34 -22.01 -5.26
N GLU A 56 26.23 -20.71 -5.58
CA GLU A 56 27.04 -20.05 -6.60
C GLU A 56 28.54 -20.06 -6.22
N LEU A 57 28.86 -19.77 -4.95
CA LEU A 57 30.23 -19.79 -4.45
C LEU A 57 30.87 -21.17 -4.52
N LEU A 58 30.13 -22.22 -4.14
CA LEU A 58 30.58 -23.62 -4.27
C LEU A 58 30.86 -23.97 -5.73
N THR A 59 29.94 -23.60 -6.63
CA THR A 59 30.09 -23.82 -8.07
C THR A 59 31.31 -23.10 -8.64
N LYS A 60 31.55 -21.85 -8.24
CA LYS A 60 32.72 -21.04 -8.65
C LYS A 60 34.05 -21.67 -8.23
N HIS A 61 34.08 -22.43 -7.14
CA HIS A 61 35.26 -23.17 -6.67
C HIS A 61 35.35 -24.60 -7.24
N ASN A 62 34.53 -24.93 -8.24
CA ASN A 62 34.42 -26.27 -8.85
C ASN A 62 34.07 -27.37 -7.82
N ILE A 63 33.29 -27.03 -6.78
CA ILE A 63 32.79 -27.98 -5.80
C ILE A 63 31.42 -28.46 -6.26
N ALA A 64 31.28 -29.76 -6.51
CA ALA A 64 30.01 -30.34 -6.93
C ALA A 64 28.99 -30.30 -5.79
N VAL A 65 27.87 -29.61 -6.01
CA VAL A 65 26.71 -29.61 -5.11
C VAL A 65 25.71 -30.66 -5.61
N PRO A 66 25.27 -31.62 -4.78
CA PRO A 66 24.21 -32.55 -5.17
C PRO A 66 22.95 -31.79 -5.59
N SER A 67 22.26 -32.24 -6.64
CA SER A 67 21.03 -31.57 -7.11
C SER A 67 19.94 -31.47 -6.04
N SER A 68 19.93 -32.41 -5.08
CA SER A 68 19.05 -32.35 -3.91
C SER A 68 19.42 -31.23 -2.92
N LEU A 69 20.55 -30.55 -3.02
CA LEU A 69 20.91 -29.42 -2.17
C LEU A 69 20.90 -28.08 -2.93
N HIS A 70 20.58 -28.10 -4.24
CA HIS A 70 20.49 -26.89 -5.04
C HIS A 70 19.41 -25.95 -4.53
N VAL A 71 19.74 -24.67 -4.56
CA VAL A 71 18.86 -23.57 -4.22
C VAL A 71 18.53 -22.81 -5.50
N PRO A 72 17.26 -22.46 -5.76
CA PRO A 72 16.90 -21.65 -6.91
C PRO A 72 17.69 -20.32 -6.95
N GLU A 73 18.05 -19.88 -8.15
CA GLU A 73 18.60 -18.55 -8.36
C GLU A 73 17.57 -17.50 -7.94
N GLY A 74 18.03 -16.43 -7.28
CA GLY A 74 17.15 -15.38 -6.76
C GLY A 74 16.37 -15.76 -5.50
N TRP A 75 16.67 -16.88 -4.85
CA TRP A 75 16.16 -17.17 -3.50
C TRP A 75 16.54 -16.04 -2.55
N ASN A 76 15.53 -15.46 -1.88
CA ASN A 76 15.71 -14.49 -0.81
C ASN A 76 15.54 -15.23 0.52
N THR A 77 14.45 -15.03 1.27
CA THR A 77 14.16 -15.82 2.47
C THR A 77 12.90 -16.64 2.28
N ILE A 78 12.76 -17.71 3.06
CA ILE A 78 11.54 -18.52 3.07
C ILE A 78 10.30 -17.69 3.41
N TYR A 79 10.48 -16.63 4.23
CA TYR A 79 9.43 -15.70 4.61
C TYR A 79 8.86 -14.91 3.44
N HIS A 80 9.67 -14.62 2.41
CA HIS A 80 9.19 -14.00 1.17
C HIS A 80 8.32 -14.93 0.32
N LEU A 81 8.40 -16.24 0.56
CA LEU A 81 7.65 -17.27 -0.16
C LEU A 81 6.45 -17.81 0.63
N LEU A 82 6.26 -17.34 1.87
CA LEU A 82 5.20 -17.84 2.75
C LEU A 82 3.80 -17.57 2.22
N GLU A 83 3.59 -16.51 1.45
CA GLU A 83 2.29 -16.22 0.85
C GLU A 83 1.92 -17.28 -0.21
N ASP A 84 2.85 -17.58 -1.12
CA ASP A 84 2.66 -18.63 -2.13
C ASP A 84 2.46 -20.00 -1.45
N PHE A 85 3.25 -20.28 -0.41
CA PHE A 85 3.12 -21.50 0.36
C PHE A 85 1.74 -21.58 1.04
N TYR A 86 1.35 -20.55 1.80
CA TYR A 86 0.08 -20.47 2.53
C TYR A 86 -1.13 -20.72 1.63
N ASN A 87 -1.13 -20.16 0.41
CA ASN A 87 -2.22 -20.37 -0.55
C ASN A 87 -2.33 -21.81 -1.07
N THR A 88 -1.34 -22.67 -0.82
CA THR A 88 -1.31 -24.08 -1.23
C THR A 88 -1.54 -25.07 -0.09
N VAL A 89 -1.40 -24.66 1.17
CA VAL A 89 -1.62 -25.51 2.34
C VAL A 89 -3.10 -25.48 2.75
N ASP A 90 -3.54 -26.50 3.49
CA ASP A 90 -4.85 -26.52 4.14
C ASP A 90 -5.13 -25.22 4.92
N GLN A 91 -6.36 -24.72 4.78
CA GLN A 91 -6.85 -23.49 5.41
C GLN A 91 -6.89 -23.56 6.95
N SER A 92 -6.60 -24.73 7.54
CA SER A 92 -6.47 -24.91 8.98
C SER A 92 -5.22 -24.27 9.58
N MET A 93 -4.18 -24.00 8.78
CA MET A 93 -2.96 -23.33 9.23
C MET A 93 -3.01 -21.82 8.97
N THR A 94 -2.59 -21.01 9.93
CA THR A 94 -2.45 -19.56 9.74
C THR A 94 -1.06 -19.20 9.19
N LEU A 95 -0.94 -18.05 8.53
CA LEU A 95 0.34 -17.54 8.04
C LEU A 95 1.37 -17.40 9.19
N LYS A 96 0.92 -16.90 10.35
CA LYS A 96 1.71 -16.88 11.59
C LYS A 96 2.17 -18.27 12.01
N GLY A 97 1.28 -19.27 11.97
CA GLY A 97 1.60 -20.66 12.30
C GLY A 97 2.72 -21.22 11.42
N CYS A 98 2.62 -21.04 10.09
CA CYS A 98 3.67 -21.43 9.16
C CYS A 98 5.00 -20.72 9.49
N ALA A 99 4.96 -19.40 9.70
CA ALA A 99 6.15 -18.61 10.04
C ALA A 99 6.85 -19.09 11.32
N GLU A 100 6.07 -19.46 12.34
CA GLU A 100 6.57 -19.97 13.62
C GLU A 100 7.21 -21.36 13.48
N ILE A 101 6.67 -22.25 12.62
CA ILE A 101 7.30 -23.56 12.35
C ILE A 101 8.67 -23.36 11.69
N PHE A 102 8.77 -22.51 10.67
CA PHE A 102 10.06 -22.19 10.04
C PHE A 102 11.04 -21.56 11.04
N TYR A 103 10.55 -20.61 11.86
CA TYR A 103 11.39 -19.97 12.86
C TYR A 103 11.95 -20.99 13.85
N ASN A 104 11.11 -21.88 14.39
CA ASN A 104 11.53 -22.92 15.33
C ASN A 104 12.43 -23.99 14.69
N ALA A 105 12.39 -24.16 13.37
CA ALA A 105 13.33 -25.00 12.64
C ALA A 105 14.71 -24.35 12.42
N GLY A 106 14.87 -23.08 12.81
CA GLY A 106 16.14 -22.33 12.79
C GLY A 106 16.27 -21.32 11.64
N PHE A 107 15.21 -21.08 10.87
CA PHE A 107 15.21 -20.05 9.82
C PHE A 107 15.03 -18.67 10.47
N HIS A 108 16.13 -17.99 10.82
CA HIS A 108 16.09 -16.75 11.58
C HIS A 108 16.36 -15.48 10.75
N ASP A 109 16.44 -15.59 9.42
CA ASP A 109 16.75 -14.47 8.50
C ASP A 109 15.57 -13.48 8.30
N ILE A 110 14.77 -13.25 9.35
CA ILE A 110 13.60 -12.37 9.33
C ILE A 110 13.96 -10.87 9.22
N HIS A 111 15.18 -10.50 9.60
CA HIS A 111 15.68 -9.13 9.51
C HIS A 111 16.37 -8.84 8.17
N ARG A 112 16.40 -9.83 7.24
CA ARG A 112 16.99 -9.63 5.93
C ARG A 112 16.21 -8.57 5.17
N LEU A 113 16.95 -7.62 4.60
CA LEU A 113 16.41 -6.56 3.77
C LEU A 113 16.56 -6.93 2.31
N ASP A 114 15.60 -6.54 1.48
CA ASP A 114 15.72 -6.67 0.02
C ASP A 114 16.68 -5.61 -0.57
N GLY A 115 16.89 -5.64 -1.88
CA GLY A 115 17.75 -4.68 -2.59
C GLY A 115 17.29 -3.21 -2.52
N ARG A 116 16.11 -2.95 -1.97
CA ARG A 116 15.52 -1.62 -1.75
C ARG A 116 15.35 -1.31 -0.26
N ASN A 117 16.10 -1.99 0.59
CA ASN A 117 16.05 -1.81 2.03
C ASN A 117 14.66 -2.09 2.62
N LYS A 118 13.83 -2.92 1.96
CA LYS A 118 12.52 -3.33 2.51
C LYS A 118 12.70 -4.49 3.47
N SER A 119 12.02 -4.39 4.61
CA SER A 119 11.90 -5.50 5.57
C SER A 119 10.67 -6.36 5.26
N LEU A 120 10.52 -7.50 5.95
CA LEU A 120 9.34 -8.35 5.81
C LEU A 120 8.03 -7.64 6.19
N LEU A 121 8.07 -6.59 7.03
CA LEU A 121 6.89 -5.76 7.33
C LEU A 121 6.37 -4.99 6.11
N MET A 122 7.19 -4.85 5.08
CA MET A 122 6.86 -4.10 3.86
C MET A 122 6.36 -5.00 2.72
N MET A 123 6.15 -6.28 3.01
CA MET A 123 5.58 -7.21 2.06
C MET A 123 4.08 -6.99 1.88
N GLN A 124 3.62 -7.10 0.64
CA GLN A 124 2.21 -7.14 0.34
C GLN A 124 1.69 -8.56 0.56
N LEU A 125 0.81 -8.76 1.53
CA LEU A 125 0.17 -10.05 1.81
C LEU A 125 -1.28 -10.07 1.33
N ILE A 126 -1.68 -11.17 0.71
CA ILE A 126 -3.03 -11.42 0.22
C ILE A 126 -3.67 -12.53 1.05
N SER A 127 -4.55 -12.17 2.00
CA SER A 127 -5.34 -13.14 2.77
C SER A 127 -6.85 -13.03 2.49
N THR A 128 -7.59 -14.09 2.82
CA THR A 128 -9.04 -14.12 2.88
C THR A 128 -9.59 -13.45 4.14
N HIS A 129 -8.81 -13.45 5.24
CA HIS A 129 -9.18 -12.85 6.52
C HIS A 129 -8.15 -11.79 6.96
N PRO A 130 -8.59 -10.56 7.35
CA PRO A 130 -7.68 -9.51 7.83
C PRO A 130 -6.87 -9.94 9.07
N LYS A 131 -7.46 -10.81 9.90
CA LYS A 131 -6.83 -11.40 11.08
C LYS A 131 -5.50 -12.09 10.77
N ASP A 132 -5.41 -12.87 9.70
CA ASP A 132 -4.18 -13.61 9.38
C ASP A 132 -3.02 -12.66 9.07
N VAL A 133 -3.34 -11.57 8.36
CA VAL A 133 -2.40 -10.48 8.06
C VAL A 133 -1.98 -9.79 9.35
N ALA A 134 -2.93 -9.48 10.23
CA ALA A 134 -2.63 -8.83 11.50
C ALA A 134 -1.75 -9.72 12.40
N GLN A 135 -2.08 -11.00 12.51
CA GLN A 135 -1.31 -11.99 13.29
C GLN A 135 0.13 -12.13 12.78
N PHE A 136 0.34 -12.14 11.47
CA PHE A 136 1.68 -12.24 10.90
C PHE A 136 2.51 -10.97 11.13
N HIS A 137 1.93 -9.78 10.94
CA HIS A 137 2.63 -8.53 11.23
C HIS A 137 2.97 -8.38 12.72
N LEU A 138 2.02 -8.67 13.61
CA LEU A 138 2.28 -8.67 15.05
C LEU A 138 3.36 -9.68 15.43
N TRP A 139 3.39 -10.84 14.77
CA TRP A 139 4.46 -11.81 14.94
C TRP A 139 5.81 -11.25 14.52
N LEU A 140 5.92 -10.64 13.33
CA LEU A 140 7.17 -9.99 12.89
C LEU A 140 7.63 -8.91 13.87
N ILE A 141 6.71 -8.08 14.36
CA ILE A 141 7.04 -7.05 15.36
C ILE A 141 7.51 -7.69 16.67
N SER A 142 6.88 -8.78 17.11
CA SER A 142 7.29 -9.52 18.32
C SER A 142 8.69 -10.15 18.20
N LYS A 143 9.17 -10.38 16.97
CA LYS A 143 10.53 -10.83 16.69
C LYS A 143 11.51 -9.67 16.45
N GLY A 144 11.10 -8.42 16.70
CA GLY A 144 11.96 -7.25 16.70
C GLY A 144 12.00 -6.44 15.40
N LEU A 145 11.13 -6.73 14.42
CA LEU A 145 10.99 -5.84 13.27
C LEU A 145 10.29 -4.54 13.70
N ARG A 146 10.75 -3.41 13.15
CA ARG A 146 10.31 -2.08 13.58
C ARG A 146 9.44 -1.39 12.53
N LEU A 147 8.37 -0.74 13.00
CA LEU A 147 7.44 0.04 12.16
C LEU A 147 8.08 1.31 11.59
N ASP A 148 9.11 1.84 12.23
CA ASP A 148 9.83 3.05 11.79
C ASP A 148 11.01 2.78 10.82
N HIS A 149 11.28 1.51 10.50
CA HIS A 149 12.28 1.16 9.49
C HIS A 149 11.90 1.75 8.13
N LYS A 150 12.79 2.53 7.51
CA LYS A 150 12.53 3.20 6.21
C LYS A 150 13.07 2.38 5.04
N SER A 151 12.23 2.17 4.03
CA SER A 151 12.67 1.64 2.73
C SER A 151 13.52 2.66 2.00
N HIS A 152 14.25 2.21 0.98
CA HIS A 152 14.95 3.10 0.06
C HIS A 152 14.15 3.26 -1.24
N ARG A 153 14.16 4.48 -1.77
CA ARG A 153 13.79 4.77 -3.16
C ARG A 153 15.03 5.12 -3.96
N LEU A 154 14.95 4.94 -5.28
CA LEU A 154 15.95 5.45 -6.21
C LEU A 154 15.59 6.88 -6.64
N THR A 155 16.53 7.80 -6.55
CA THR A 155 16.42 9.14 -7.16
C THR A 155 16.58 9.04 -8.69
N GLU A 156 16.34 10.14 -9.41
CA GLU A 156 16.63 10.23 -10.86
C GLU A 156 18.11 9.93 -11.16
N LEU A 157 18.99 10.22 -10.19
CA LEU A 157 20.42 9.94 -10.25
C LEU A 157 20.78 8.50 -9.80
N ARG A 158 19.77 7.65 -9.57
CA ARG A 158 19.89 6.27 -9.06
C ARG A 158 20.52 6.17 -7.66
N GLU A 159 20.45 7.23 -6.88
CA GLU A 159 20.89 7.22 -5.49
C GLU A 159 19.80 6.60 -4.62
N GLN A 160 20.17 5.76 -3.65
CA GLN A 160 19.24 5.22 -2.68
C GLN A 160 19.04 6.23 -1.54
N VAL A 161 17.81 6.70 -1.36
CA VAL A 161 17.45 7.59 -0.24
C VAL A 161 16.31 7.00 0.58
N PRO A 162 16.29 7.18 1.91
CA PRO A 162 15.15 6.80 2.75
C PRO A 162 13.84 7.34 2.19
N HIS A 163 12.78 6.54 2.26
CA HIS A 163 11.50 6.86 1.67
C HIS A 163 10.35 6.68 2.66
N SER A 164 9.80 5.47 2.72
CA SER A 164 8.55 5.21 3.44
C SER A 164 8.84 4.27 4.61
N PRO A 165 8.38 4.61 5.82
CA PRO A 165 8.52 3.73 6.97
C PRO A 165 7.62 2.49 6.82
N ALA A 166 7.99 1.38 7.47
CA ALA A 166 7.25 0.13 7.41
C ALA A 166 5.78 0.31 7.81
N ALA A 167 5.49 1.20 8.76
CA ALA A 167 4.14 1.54 9.21
C ALA A 167 3.18 1.85 8.05
N LEU A 168 3.63 2.57 7.02
CA LEU A 168 2.81 2.88 5.85
C LEU A 168 2.45 1.62 5.05
N TYR A 169 3.40 0.70 4.86
CA TYR A 169 3.16 -0.56 4.15
C TYR A 169 2.20 -1.46 4.92
N VAL A 170 2.40 -1.58 6.24
CA VAL A 170 1.55 -2.40 7.11
C VAL A 170 0.12 -1.83 7.13
N SER A 171 -0.03 -0.50 7.30
CA SER A 171 -1.32 0.20 7.23
C SER A 171 -2.06 -0.08 5.93
N ARG A 172 -1.38 0.06 4.80
CA ARG A 172 -1.91 -0.22 3.48
C ARG A 172 -2.38 -1.67 3.37
N ASN A 173 -1.49 -2.61 3.68
CA ASN A 173 -1.76 -4.02 3.51
C ASN A 173 -2.94 -4.48 4.38
N LEU A 174 -2.97 -4.06 5.65
CA LEU A 174 -4.07 -4.35 6.55
C LEU A 174 -5.39 -3.76 6.05
N THR A 175 -5.39 -2.48 5.65
CA THR A 175 -6.58 -1.78 5.16
C THR A 175 -7.12 -2.43 3.88
N GLU A 176 -6.25 -2.79 2.93
CA GLU A 176 -6.65 -3.48 1.70
C GLU A 176 -7.31 -4.83 2.00
N ASN A 177 -6.78 -5.58 2.97
CA ASN A 177 -7.36 -6.86 3.39
C ASN A 177 -8.70 -6.66 4.10
N ILE A 178 -8.83 -5.66 4.98
CA ILE A 178 -10.10 -5.27 5.61
C ILE A 178 -11.13 -4.93 4.53
N CYS A 179 -10.78 -4.07 3.59
CA CYS A 179 -11.70 -3.65 2.54
C CYS A 179 -12.11 -4.84 1.66
N ARG A 180 -11.17 -5.70 1.25
CA ARG A 180 -11.48 -6.90 0.46
C ARG A 180 -12.40 -7.88 1.19
N HIS A 181 -12.18 -8.07 2.49
CA HIS A 181 -13.07 -8.88 3.31
C HIS A 181 -14.47 -8.27 3.39
N TRP A 182 -14.56 -6.96 3.63
CA TRP A 182 -15.82 -6.22 3.61
C TRP A 182 -16.55 -6.33 2.26
N ILE A 183 -15.82 -6.19 1.15
CA ILE A 183 -16.33 -6.36 -0.22
C ILE A 183 -16.91 -7.76 -0.40
N SER A 184 -16.15 -8.79 -0.06
CA SER A 184 -16.59 -10.19 -0.16
C SER A 184 -17.88 -10.43 0.62
N ALA A 185 -17.94 -9.93 1.86
CA ALA A 185 -19.13 -9.99 2.69
C ALA A 185 -20.32 -9.23 2.07
N PHE A 186 -20.10 -8.02 1.57
CA PHE A 186 -21.12 -7.18 0.94
C PHE A 186 -21.73 -7.85 -0.31
N PHE A 187 -20.92 -8.48 -1.17
CA PHE A 187 -21.38 -9.08 -2.43
C PHE A 187 -21.95 -10.49 -2.33
N SER A 188 -21.70 -11.21 -1.25
CA SER A 188 -22.11 -12.61 -1.11
C SER A 188 -23.62 -12.88 -1.06
N ARG A 189 -24.50 -11.86 -1.27
CA ARG A 189 -25.98 -11.91 -1.42
C ARG A 189 -26.76 -12.68 -0.34
N ARG A 190 -26.11 -13.28 0.66
CA ARG A 190 -26.71 -13.97 1.79
C ARG A 190 -26.81 -13.05 3.01
N SER A 191 -27.90 -12.29 3.01
CA SER A 191 -28.65 -11.85 4.19
C SER A 191 -28.26 -10.53 4.88
N ARG A 192 -29.31 -9.88 5.38
CA ARG A 192 -29.28 -8.85 6.43
C ARG A 192 -28.51 -9.27 7.70
N LEU A 193 -28.10 -10.54 7.85
CA LEU A 193 -27.28 -11.03 8.96
C LEU A 193 -25.78 -10.71 8.77
N LEU A 194 -25.32 -10.47 7.53
CA LEU A 194 -23.92 -10.12 7.24
C LEU A 194 -23.56 -8.67 7.57
N LYS A 195 -24.55 -7.78 7.77
CA LYS A 195 -24.30 -6.41 8.22
C LYS A 195 -23.46 -6.35 9.49
N ASN A 196 -23.52 -7.40 10.32
CA ASN A 196 -22.80 -7.48 11.60
C ASN A 196 -21.54 -8.36 11.54
N GLN A 197 -21.27 -9.09 10.45
CA GLN A 197 -20.11 -10.01 10.41
C GLN A 197 -18.79 -9.30 10.12
N TRP A 198 -18.76 -8.35 9.19
CA TRP A 198 -17.53 -7.60 8.91
C TRP A 198 -17.17 -6.65 10.08
N GLN A 199 -18.17 -6.19 10.83
CA GLN A 199 -17.96 -5.48 12.10
C GLN A 199 -17.17 -6.36 13.08
N LYS A 200 -17.55 -7.64 13.20
CA LYS A 200 -16.82 -8.62 14.02
C LYS A 200 -15.37 -8.84 13.56
N SER A 201 -15.08 -8.78 12.26
CA SER A 201 -13.70 -8.93 11.75
C SER A 201 -12.80 -7.74 12.09
N LEU A 202 -13.38 -6.55 12.27
CA LEU A 202 -12.68 -5.38 12.81
C LEU A 202 -12.62 -5.38 14.34
N GLU A 203 -13.42 -6.23 14.99
CA GLU A 203 -13.36 -6.52 16.43
C GLU A 203 -12.43 -7.69 16.76
N ASP A 204 -11.78 -8.32 15.76
CA ASP A 204 -10.70 -9.26 16.01
C ASP A 204 -9.60 -8.57 16.82
N GLU A 205 -9.21 -9.20 17.93
CA GLU A 205 -8.25 -8.65 18.88
C GLU A 205 -6.92 -8.29 18.20
N GLU A 206 -6.43 -9.14 17.30
CA GLU A 206 -5.17 -8.92 16.59
C GLU A 206 -5.26 -7.79 15.57
N VAL A 207 -6.38 -7.67 14.86
CA VAL A 207 -6.64 -6.53 13.96
C VAL A 207 -6.67 -5.25 14.77
N CYS A 208 -7.35 -5.28 15.92
CA CYS A 208 -7.44 -4.14 16.82
C CYS A 208 -6.08 -3.72 17.37
N MET A 209 -5.29 -4.67 17.88
CA MET A 209 -3.96 -4.41 18.41
C MET A 209 -3.05 -3.79 17.35
N LEU A 210 -3.02 -4.35 16.14
CA LEU A 210 -2.16 -3.84 15.08
C LEU A 210 -2.60 -2.44 14.63
N LEU A 211 -3.90 -2.20 14.44
CA LEU A 211 -4.40 -0.87 14.09
C LEU A 211 -4.06 0.17 15.17
N LYS A 212 -4.18 -0.17 16.46
CA LYS A 212 -3.78 0.73 17.56
C LYS A 212 -2.29 1.06 17.48
N MET A 213 -1.43 0.06 17.28
CA MET A 213 0.01 0.29 17.12
C MET A 213 0.31 1.21 15.93
N LEU A 214 -0.38 1.03 14.81
CA LEU A 214 -0.21 1.87 13.61
C LEU A 214 -0.70 3.30 13.83
N VAL A 215 -1.81 3.48 14.54
CA VAL A 215 -2.39 4.79 14.81
C VAL A 215 -1.55 5.55 15.84
N ASP A 216 -0.99 4.87 16.83
CA ASP A 216 -0.14 5.47 17.86
C ASP A 216 1.29 5.72 17.36
N GLU A 217 1.68 5.10 16.26
CA GLU A 217 2.96 5.33 15.62
C GLU A 217 3.04 6.76 15.04
N THR A 218 4.11 7.47 15.40
CA THR A 218 4.32 8.87 15.01
C THR A 218 5.25 9.03 13.82
N VAL A 219 5.82 7.93 13.33
CA VAL A 219 6.69 7.94 12.15
C VAL A 219 5.93 8.39 10.91
N THR A 220 6.52 9.35 10.20
CA THR A 220 6.02 9.86 8.93
C THR A 220 7.05 9.63 7.82
N ASP A 221 6.57 9.63 6.58
CA ASP A 221 7.44 9.80 5.41
C ASP A 221 7.83 11.27 5.22
N ASP A 222 8.70 11.54 4.24
CA ASP A 222 9.17 12.90 3.95
C ASP A 222 8.24 13.61 2.94
N CYS A 223 6.94 13.29 2.96
CA CYS A 223 5.96 13.87 2.05
C CYS A 223 5.60 15.32 2.40
N VAL A 224 5.33 16.14 1.38
CA VAL A 224 4.90 17.55 1.50
C VAL A 224 3.45 17.78 1.02
N CYS A 225 2.66 16.71 0.93
CA CYS A 225 1.27 16.79 0.48
C CYS A 225 0.39 17.45 1.54
N GLY A 226 -0.54 18.32 1.12
CA GLY A 226 -1.45 19.02 2.04
C GLY A 226 -2.33 18.10 2.90
N CYS A 227 -2.43 16.81 2.59
CA CYS A 227 -3.19 15.83 3.38
C CYS A 227 -2.65 15.58 4.80
N SER A 228 -1.41 15.99 5.07
CA SER A 228 -0.77 15.92 6.39
C SER A 228 0.20 17.08 6.56
N LEU A 229 0.40 17.55 7.80
CA LEU A 229 1.30 18.67 8.09
C LEU A 229 2.78 18.25 8.13
N HIS A 230 3.06 16.99 8.49
CA HIS A 230 4.42 16.51 8.79
C HIS A 230 4.80 15.25 8.00
N GLY A 231 4.23 15.10 6.80
CA GLY A 231 4.36 13.88 6.01
C GLY A 231 3.26 12.86 6.31
N CYS A 232 3.07 11.91 5.40
CA CYS A 232 2.03 10.89 5.56
C CYS A 232 2.41 9.94 6.69
N SER A 233 1.47 9.73 7.61
CA SER A 233 1.56 8.74 8.67
C SER A 233 0.82 7.46 8.29
N ALA A 234 0.93 6.44 9.14
CA ALA A 234 0.11 5.24 9.06
C ALA A 234 -1.40 5.55 9.02
N LEU A 235 -1.86 6.56 9.77
CA LEU A 235 -3.26 7.02 9.76
C LEU A 235 -3.64 7.59 8.39
N THR A 236 -2.78 8.44 7.81
CA THR A 236 -2.99 9.02 6.48
C THR A 236 -3.15 7.90 5.43
N GLU A 237 -2.31 6.86 5.49
CA GLU A 237 -2.34 5.76 4.53
C GLU A 237 -3.58 4.86 4.69
N ILE A 238 -4.05 4.63 5.92
CA ILE A 238 -5.32 3.90 6.18
C ILE A 238 -6.49 4.60 5.47
N PHE A 239 -6.64 5.93 5.65
CA PHE A 239 -7.73 6.68 5.02
C PHE A 239 -7.59 6.77 3.49
N LYS A 240 -6.36 6.85 2.97
CA LYS A 240 -6.11 6.82 1.53
C LYS A 240 -6.51 5.48 0.90
N GLU A 241 -6.13 4.36 1.51
CA GLU A 241 -6.48 3.04 0.99
C GLU A 241 -7.98 2.73 1.15
N ALA A 242 -8.60 3.19 2.24
CA ALA A 242 -10.05 3.14 2.40
C ALA A 242 -10.77 3.77 1.20
N GLU A 243 -10.37 4.99 0.84
CA GLU A 243 -10.94 5.76 -0.26
C GLU A 243 -10.67 5.09 -1.62
N HIS A 244 -9.43 4.66 -1.85
CA HIS A 244 -9.03 3.95 -3.05
C HIS A 244 -9.82 2.65 -3.25
N CYS A 245 -10.04 1.88 -2.19
CA CYS A 245 -10.76 0.62 -2.28
C CYS A 245 -12.23 0.84 -2.64
N VAL A 246 -12.89 1.85 -2.05
CA VAL A 246 -14.27 2.20 -2.38
C VAL A 246 -14.37 2.71 -3.83
N HIS A 247 -13.45 3.57 -4.28
CA HIS A 247 -13.41 4.03 -5.68
C HIS A 247 -13.18 2.89 -6.68
N GLY A 248 -12.29 1.95 -6.37
CA GLY A 248 -11.99 0.81 -7.22
C GLY A 248 -13.23 -0.06 -7.49
N LEU A 249 -14.12 -0.19 -6.50
CA LEU A 249 -15.38 -0.92 -6.63
C LEU A 249 -16.39 -0.23 -7.55
N ALA A 250 -16.53 1.09 -7.41
CA ALA A 250 -17.40 1.88 -8.28
C ALA A 250 -16.95 1.77 -9.73
N ARG A 251 -15.65 1.88 -10.00
CA ARG A 251 -15.09 1.75 -11.36
C ARG A 251 -15.35 0.39 -12.00
N ARG A 252 -15.39 -0.68 -11.20
CA ARG A 252 -15.65 -2.04 -11.70
C ARG A 252 -17.14 -2.36 -11.82
N GLY A 253 -18.02 -1.39 -11.57
CA GLY A 253 -19.48 -1.56 -11.65
C GLY A 253 -20.05 -2.50 -10.59
N TYR A 254 -19.29 -2.79 -9.53
CA TYR A 254 -19.74 -3.69 -8.48
C TYR A 254 -20.72 -3.01 -7.53
N ILE A 255 -20.56 -1.71 -7.25
CA ILE A 255 -21.51 -0.94 -6.43
C ILE A 255 -22.44 -0.15 -7.35
N PRO A 256 -23.76 -0.06 -7.06
CA PRO A 256 -24.66 0.85 -7.76
C PRO A 256 -24.14 2.30 -7.77
N GLU A 257 -24.63 3.15 -8.67
CA GLU A 257 -24.23 4.56 -8.77
C GLU A 257 -24.36 5.37 -7.46
N ASP A 258 -25.11 4.86 -6.46
CA ASP A 258 -25.19 5.40 -5.10
C ASP A 258 -23.94 5.06 -4.25
N TYR A 259 -22.78 5.25 -4.86
CA TYR A 259 -21.41 5.09 -4.35
C TYR A 259 -21.17 5.78 -2.99
N THR A 260 -21.92 6.86 -2.73
CA THR A 260 -21.89 7.68 -1.51
C THR A 260 -22.24 6.87 -0.26
N VAL A 261 -23.22 5.97 -0.35
CA VAL A 261 -23.72 5.20 0.81
C VAL A 261 -22.69 4.17 1.27
N ALA A 262 -22.10 3.42 0.33
CA ALA A 262 -21.11 2.39 0.64
C ALA A 262 -19.81 3.00 1.20
N ARG A 263 -19.36 4.11 0.61
CA ARG A 263 -18.24 4.92 1.11
C ARG A 263 -18.50 5.44 2.52
N GLY A 264 -19.66 6.07 2.73
CA GLY A 264 -20.06 6.61 4.02
C GLY A 264 -20.10 5.54 5.10
N HIS A 265 -20.61 4.34 4.80
CA HIS A 265 -20.64 3.25 5.78
C HIS A 265 -19.25 2.75 6.20
N PHE A 266 -18.34 2.54 5.26
CA PHE A 266 -16.99 2.05 5.57
C PHE A 266 -16.20 3.09 6.37
N LEU A 267 -16.16 4.34 5.90
CA LEU A 267 -15.44 5.42 6.58
C LEU A 267 -16.04 5.71 7.95
N LYS A 268 -17.37 5.79 8.07
CA LYS A 268 -18.04 5.99 9.35
C LYS A 268 -17.64 4.91 10.36
N TYR A 269 -17.65 3.65 9.96
CA TYR A 269 -17.32 2.57 10.88
C TYR A 269 -15.84 2.57 11.24
N LEU A 270 -14.94 2.84 10.28
CA LEU A 270 -13.51 3.01 10.54
C LEU A 270 -13.28 4.13 11.56
N ILE A 271 -13.97 5.27 11.42
CA ILE A 271 -13.87 6.40 12.34
C ILE A 271 -14.44 6.05 13.73
N GLU A 272 -15.63 5.46 13.80
CA GLU A 272 -16.21 5.00 15.07
C GLU A 272 -15.31 3.98 15.76
N TRP A 273 -14.68 3.09 14.98
CA TRP A 273 -13.73 2.12 15.50
C TRP A 273 -12.47 2.81 16.01
N LEU A 274 -11.87 3.70 15.21
CA LEU A 274 -10.68 4.45 15.59
C LEU A 274 -10.95 5.28 16.85
N ASP A 275 -12.12 5.91 16.94
CA ASP A 275 -12.52 6.71 18.10
C ASP A 275 -12.65 5.86 19.37
N ARG A 276 -13.17 4.63 19.28
CA ARG A 276 -13.16 3.67 20.40
C ARG A 276 -11.77 3.11 20.71
N ALA A 277 -10.95 2.96 19.68
CA ALA A 277 -9.62 2.39 19.77
C ALA A 277 -8.57 3.39 20.23
N LYS A 278 -8.87 4.70 20.17
CA LYS A 278 -8.05 5.78 20.70
C LYS A 278 -7.52 5.37 22.07
N THR A 279 -6.21 5.30 22.16
CA THR A 279 -5.54 5.47 23.42
C THR A 279 -5.62 6.97 23.71
N ASP A 280 -5.88 7.39 24.95
CA ASP A 280 -5.93 8.81 25.35
C ASP A 280 -4.59 9.56 25.14
N THR A 281 -3.64 8.98 24.42
CA THR A 281 -2.23 9.35 24.38
C THR A 281 -1.77 10.02 23.10
N ARG A 282 -2.44 9.84 21.94
CA ARG A 282 -1.99 10.49 20.70
C ARG A 282 -2.59 11.88 20.52
N GLU A 283 -1.80 12.89 20.89
CA GLU A 283 -2.09 14.30 20.58
C GLU A 283 -2.24 14.49 19.06
N GLY A 284 -3.21 15.30 18.65
CA GLY A 284 -3.44 15.63 17.24
C GLY A 284 -4.20 14.58 16.42
N PHE A 285 -4.58 13.42 16.96
CA PHE A 285 -5.32 12.40 16.21
C PHE A 285 -6.58 12.96 15.52
N THR A 286 -7.41 13.70 16.27
CA THR A 286 -8.65 14.27 15.72
C THR A 286 -8.34 15.25 14.60
N THR A 287 -7.36 16.12 14.80
CA THR A 287 -6.89 17.08 13.78
C THR A 287 -6.45 16.37 12.51
N ASP A 288 -5.66 15.29 12.63
CA ASP A 288 -5.22 14.51 11.48
C ASP A 288 -6.39 13.89 10.71
N VAL A 289 -7.37 13.32 11.41
CA VAL A 289 -8.57 12.72 10.77
C VAL A 289 -9.39 13.78 10.06
N VAL A 290 -9.67 14.90 10.72
CA VAL A 290 -10.42 16.00 10.13
C VAL A 290 -9.68 16.54 8.90
N ARG A 291 -8.36 16.71 9.00
CA ARG A 291 -7.54 17.20 7.88
C ARG A 291 -7.59 16.30 6.67
N ILE A 292 -7.38 15.00 6.82
CA ILE A 292 -7.44 14.09 5.66
C ILE A 292 -8.85 14.02 5.07
N MET A 293 -9.89 14.04 5.90
CA MET A 293 -11.27 14.04 5.42
C MET A 293 -11.60 15.33 4.66
N THR A 294 -11.21 16.50 5.18
CA THR A 294 -11.39 17.79 4.51
C THR A 294 -10.61 17.85 3.20
N PHE A 295 -9.35 17.41 3.20
CA PHE A 295 -8.51 17.31 2.01
C PHE A 295 -9.19 16.47 0.91
N GLN A 296 -9.67 15.27 1.27
CA GLN A 296 -10.39 14.38 0.34
C GLN A 296 -11.73 14.99 -0.12
N ARG A 297 -12.43 15.72 0.76
CA ARG A 297 -13.73 16.33 0.46
C ARG A 297 -13.59 17.50 -0.52
N LEU A 298 -12.50 18.26 -0.42
CA LEU A 298 -12.10 19.31 -1.37
C LEU A 298 -11.60 18.76 -2.71
N LEU A 299 -11.44 17.43 -2.82
CA LEU A 299 -10.93 16.74 -4.01
C LEU A 299 -9.51 17.16 -4.39
N LEU A 300 -8.70 17.54 -3.40
CA LEU A 300 -7.29 17.87 -3.59
C LEU A 300 -6.50 16.64 -4.03
N THR A 301 -5.49 16.87 -4.86
CA THR A 301 -4.68 15.80 -5.44
C THR A 301 -3.60 15.36 -4.45
N HIS A 302 -3.61 14.08 -4.10
CA HIS A 302 -2.55 13.48 -3.31
C HIS A 302 -1.22 13.51 -4.10
N THR A 303 -0.32 14.41 -3.74
CA THR A 303 1.08 14.48 -4.23
C THR A 303 2.05 13.61 -3.42
N CYS A 304 1.51 12.88 -2.43
CA CYS A 304 2.25 11.89 -1.66
C CYS A 304 2.62 10.66 -2.47
N CYS A 305 3.43 9.79 -1.87
CA CYS A 305 3.88 8.52 -2.44
C CYS A 305 2.64 7.69 -2.86
N THR A 306 2.28 7.70 -4.16
CA THR A 306 1.16 6.91 -4.66
C THR A 306 1.70 5.60 -5.19
N TRP A 307 1.22 4.52 -4.60
CA TRP A 307 1.43 3.21 -5.18
C TRP A 307 0.60 3.06 -6.44
N THR A 308 1.24 2.76 -7.56
CA THR A 308 0.47 2.34 -8.73
C THR A 308 0.37 0.82 -8.73
N LYS A 309 -0.85 0.30 -8.58
CA LYS A 309 -1.14 -1.14 -8.76
C LYS A 309 -0.93 -1.65 -10.19
N ARG A 310 -0.39 -0.81 -11.11
CA ARG A 310 -0.24 -1.16 -12.53
C ARG A 310 0.94 -2.10 -12.80
N TYR A 311 1.92 -2.15 -11.91
CA TYR A 311 3.03 -3.09 -12.02
C TYR A 311 2.94 -4.10 -10.87
N ARG A 312 3.16 -5.38 -11.18
CA ARG A 312 3.39 -6.41 -10.14
C ARG A 312 4.69 -6.17 -9.36
N SER A 313 5.47 -5.17 -9.75
CA SER A 313 6.55 -4.63 -8.92
C SER A 313 5.96 -3.58 -7.99
N ASP A 314 6.23 -3.73 -6.70
CA ASP A 314 5.89 -2.80 -5.63
C ASP A 314 6.60 -1.44 -5.77
N ASP A 315 6.36 -0.76 -6.88
CA ASP A 315 6.99 0.47 -7.31
C ASP A 315 6.05 1.65 -7.01
N PHE A 316 6.53 2.54 -6.15
CA PHE A 316 5.91 3.83 -5.92
C PHE A 316 6.07 4.68 -7.18
N VAL A 317 4.97 5.22 -7.70
CA VAL A 317 5.08 6.34 -8.64
C VAL A 317 5.17 7.58 -7.77
N ILE A 318 6.39 8.05 -7.65
CA ILE A 318 6.68 9.32 -7.02
C ILE A 318 6.51 10.34 -8.12
N PHE A 319 5.55 11.25 -7.97
CA PHE A 319 5.58 12.51 -8.70
C PHE A 319 6.97 13.10 -8.51
N ASN A 320 7.67 13.41 -9.62
CA ASN A 320 8.94 14.11 -9.52
C ASN A 320 8.70 15.47 -8.82
N ALA A 321 9.77 16.11 -8.37
CA ALA A 321 9.61 17.36 -7.60
C ALA A 321 8.81 18.41 -8.38
N GLU A 322 9.04 18.50 -9.69
CA GLU A 322 8.36 19.42 -10.61
C GLU A 322 6.85 19.16 -10.68
N ASP A 323 6.40 17.93 -10.97
CA ASP A 323 4.98 17.57 -11.02
C ASP A 323 4.27 17.86 -9.70
N ARG A 324 4.96 17.62 -8.56
CA ARG A 324 4.40 17.95 -7.24
C ARG A 324 4.22 19.45 -7.07
N ASP A 325 5.21 20.23 -7.46
CA ASP A 325 5.18 21.68 -7.32
C ASP A 325 4.14 22.30 -8.27
N ASP A 326 4.01 21.76 -9.49
CA ASP A 326 2.98 22.12 -10.46
C ASP A 326 1.57 21.88 -9.91
N ILE A 327 1.30 20.68 -9.38
CA ILE A 327 0.00 20.35 -8.77
C ILE A 327 -0.29 21.29 -7.59
N ARG A 328 0.70 21.57 -6.75
CA ARG A 328 0.53 22.48 -5.60
C ARG A 328 0.28 23.92 -6.02
N ALA A 329 0.92 24.37 -7.10
CA ALA A 329 0.69 25.69 -7.66
C ALA A 329 -0.73 25.79 -8.25
N GLU A 330 -1.16 24.77 -9.00
CA GLU A 330 -2.51 24.68 -9.57
C GLU A 330 -3.59 24.65 -8.48
N GLU A 331 -3.37 23.92 -7.39
CA GLU A 331 -4.33 23.75 -6.30
C GLU A 331 -4.09 24.70 -5.12
N SER A 332 -3.30 25.77 -5.31
CA SER A 332 -2.90 26.68 -4.23
C SER A 332 -4.07 27.37 -3.53
N GLU A 333 -5.11 27.77 -4.28
CA GLU A 333 -6.34 28.36 -3.72
C GLU A 333 -7.12 27.36 -2.86
N ASP A 334 -7.29 26.13 -3.35
CA ASP A 334 -7.99 25.06 -2.62
C ASP A 334 -7.17 24.60 -1.40
N LEU A 335 -5.84 24.66 -1.46
CA LEU A 335 -4.95 24.44 -0.31
C LEU A 335 -5.07 25.55 0.73
N ALA A 336 -5.16 26.82 0.33
CA ALA A 336 -5.42 27.91 1.26
C ALA A 336 -6.79 27.78 1.94
N MET A 337 -7.81 27.34 1.19
CA MET A 337 -9.12 26.99 1.73
C MET A 337 -9.03 25.86 2.76
N LEU A 338 -8.24 24.81 2.48
CA LEU A 338 -8.00 23.73 3.44
C LEU A 338 -7.44 24.28 4.76
N GLU A 339 -6.40 25.12 4.74
CA GLU A 339 -5.83 25.66 5.97
C GLU A 339 -6.83 26.51 6.75
N SER A 340 -7.60 27.38 6.06
CA SER A 340 -8.65 28.18 6.70
C SER A 340 -9.73 27.32 7.35
N LEU A 341 -10.16 26.24 6.71
CA LEU A 341 -11.14 25.30 7.26
C LEU A 341 -10.56 24.52 8.45
N MET A 342 -9.27 24.18 8.41
CA MET A 342 -8.62 23.50 9.53
C MET A 342 -8.56 24.39 10.78
N GLU A 343 -8.27 25.69 10.63
CA GLU A 343 -8.32 26.65 11.74
C GLU A 343 -9.73 26.71 12.37
N GLU A 344 -10.77 26.78 11.53
CA GLU A 344 -12.18 26.76 11.98
C GLU A 344 -12.53 25.45 12.69
N PHE A 345 -12.22 24.31 12.09
CA PHE A 345 -12.56 23.00 12.65
C PHE A 345 -11.82 22.71 13.95
N GLU A 346 -10.57 23.13 14.08
CA GLU A 346 -9.82 23.00 15.32
C GLU A 346 -10.42 23.83 16.44
N GLU A 347 -10.83 25.08 16.17
CA GLU A 347 -11.49 25.92 17.15
C GLU A 347 -12.86 25.34 17.55
N ALA A 348 -13.69 25.01 16.56
CA ALA A 348 -14.99 24.41 16.80
C ALA A 348 -14.89 23.09 17.58
N PHE A 349 -13.88 22.27 17.31
CA PHE A 349 -13.67 21.03 18.07
C PHE A 349 -13.30 21.31 19.53
N ARG A 350 -12.43 22.31 19.79
CA ARG A 350 -12.08 22.76 21.14
C ARG A 350 -13.29 23.28 21.92
N GLU A 351 -14.16 24.04 21.27
CA GLU A 351 -15.35 24.64 21.88
C GLU A 351 -16.46 23.62 22.14
N LEU A 352 -16.80 22.81 21.14
CA LEU A 352 -17.94 21.89 21.19
C LEU A 352 -17.67 20.64 22.02
N LYS A 353 -16.41 20.19 22.10
CA LYS A 353 -15.97 19.01 22.88
C LYS A 353 -16.80 17.75 22.60
N LEU A 354 -17.27 17.61 21.37
CA LEU A 354 -18.00 16.42 20.93
C LEU A 354 -17.00 15.29 20.66
N PRO A 355 -17.38 14.01 20.85
CA PRO A 355 -16.59 12.91 20.31
C PRO A 355 -16.52 13.02 18.78
N LEU A 356 -15.46 12.45 18.19
CA LEU A 356 -15.14 12.69 16.78
C LEU A 356 -16.28 12.30 15.82
N PRO A 357 -16.96 11.14 15.97
CA PRO A 357 -18.08 10.78 15.10
C PRO A 357 -19.23 11.81 15.15
N GLU A 358 -19.55 12.31 16.35
CA GLU A 358 -20.57 13.33 16.56
C GLU A 358 -20.15 14.67 15.98
N PHE A 359 -18.91 15.10 16.18
CA PHE A 359 -18.38 16.33 15.60
C PHE A 359 -18.45 16.29 14.07
N LEU A 360 -18.02 15.17 13.47
CA LEU A 360 -18.01 15.02 12.02
C LEU A 360 -19.43 15.13 11.44
N LYS A 361 -20.41 14.54 12.13
CA LYS A 361 -21.81 14.55 11.70
C LYS A 361 -22.51 15.89 11.94
N GLN A 362 -22.26 16.52 13.10
CA GLN A 362 -23.03 17.68 13.55
C GLN A 362 -22.46 19.01 13.07
N TYR A 363 -21.14 19.08 12.82
CA TYR A 363 -20.46 20.32 12.46
C TYR A 363 -19.75 20.20 11.12
N TRP A 364 -18.79 19.28 11.00
CA TRP A 364 -17.96 19.15 9.79
C TRP A 364 -18.78 18.86 8.52
N GLU A 365 -19.71 17.91 8.56
CA GLU A 365 -20.49 17.51 7.38
C GLU A 365 -21.40 18.65 6.86
N PRO A 366 -22.17 19.37 7.72
CA PRO A 366 -22.87 20.58 7.32
C PRO A 366 -21.96 21.67 6.75
N THR A 367 -20.86 22.02 7.42
CA THR A 367 -19.92 23.04 6.94
C THR A 367 -19.35 22.65 5.58
N MET A 368 -18.90 21.40 5.42
CA MET A 368 -18.41 20.91 4.13
C MET A 368 -19.52 20.83 3.07
N ALA A 369 -20.78 20.62 3.44
CA ALA A 369 -21.88 20.68 2.48
C ALA A 369 -22.08 22.11 1.95
N GLU A 370 -21.93 23.13 2.79
CA GLU A 370 -21.99 24.55 2.42
C GLU A 370 -20.80 24.97 1.56
N VAL A 371 -19.57 24.63 1.98
CA VAL A 371 -18.34 24.88 1.21
C VAL A 371 -18.40 24.25 -0.19
N MET A 372 -18.98 23.05 -0.28
CA MET A 372 -19.10 22.31 -1.54
C MET A 372 -20.33 22.69 -2.36
N GLN A 373 -21.14 23.67 -1.94
CA GLN A 373 -22.21 24.18 -2.78
C GLN A 373 -21.61 24.78 -4.05
N PRO A 374 -22.16 24.48 -5.24
CA PRO A 374 -21.69 25.11 -6.46
C PRO A 374 -21.83 26.62 -6.33
N GLY A 375 -20.72 27.34 -6.43
CA GLY A 375 -20.76 28.79 -6.54
C GLY A 375 -21.66 29.19 -7.70
N VAL A 376 -22.50 30.20 -7.50
CA VAL A 376 -23.23 30.83 -8.60
C VAL A 376 -22.20 31.40 -9.55
N LEU A 377 -22.11 30.84 -10.75
CA LEU A 377 -21.27 31.42 -11.79
C LEU A 377 -21.82 32.80 -12.13
N ASP A 378 -20.99 33.82 -11.97
CA ASP A 378 -21.29 35.09 -12.60
C ASP A 378 -21.33 34.92 -14.13
N ARG A 379 -22.04 35.81 -14.81
CA ARG A 379 -22.26 35.69 -16.27
C ARG A 379 -20.95 35.77 -17.05
N ASP A 380 -19.94 36.44 -16.54
CA ASP A 380 -18.67 36.65 -17.24
C ASP A 380 -17.80 35.39 -17.15
N SER A 381 -17.80 34.72 -16.00
CA SER A 381 -17.19 33.41 -15.79
C SER A 381 -17.87 32.34 -16.64
N ALA A 382 -19.20 32.34 -16.70
CA ALA A 382 -19.95 31.43 -17.58
C ALA A 382 -19.65 31.68 -19.08
N ALA A 383 -19.51 32.95 -19.48
CA ALA A 383 -19.17 33.31 -20.85
C ALA A 383 -17.74 32.86 -21.23
N LYS A 384 -16.75 33.05 -20.36
CA LYS A 384 -15.38 32.57 -20.57
C LYS A 384 -15.30 31.05 -20.69
N ILE A 385 -16.06 30.33 -19.88
CA ILE A 385 -16.11 28.86 -19.94
C ILE A 385 -16.75 28.39 -21.26
N ALA A 386 -17.77 29.09 -21.75
CA ALA A 386 -18.37 28.83 -23.05
C ALA A 386 -17.41 29.14 -24.21
N GLU A 387 -16.60 30.21 -24.13
CA GLU A 387 -15.55 30.52 -25.12
C GLU A 387 -14.49 29.43 -25.24
N LEU A 388 -14.21 28.72 -24.13
CA LEU A 388 -13.31 27.55 -24.11
C LEU A 388 -13.96 26.28 -24.69
N GLY A 389 -15.19 26.36 -25.21
CA GLY A 389 -15.92 25.24 -25.82
C GLY A 389 -16.52 24.27 -24.79
N VAL A 390 -16.54 24.63 -23.50
CA VAL A 390 -17.11 23.79 -22.44
C VAL A 390 -18.60 24.10 -22.29
N VAL A 391 -19.44 23.12 -22.61
CA VAL A 391 -20.91 23.22 -22.47
C VAL A 391 -21.31 22.85 -21.05
N LEU A 392 -21.74 23.84 -20.25
CA LEU A 392 -22.27 23.62 -18.91
C LEU A 392 -23.71 23.11 -18.99
N GLN A 393 -23.97 21.90 -18.49
CA GLN A 393 -25.33 21.38 -18.40
C GLN A 393 -26.05 21.91 -17.15
N PRO A 394 -27.29 22.41 -17.25
CA PRO A 394 -28.05 22.84 -16.07
C PRO A 394 -28.39 21.64 -15.17
N ILE A 395 -28.18 21.78 -13.86
CA ILE A 395 -28.68 20.81 -12.88
C ILE A 395 -30.17 21.13 -12.62
N PRO A 396 -31.09 20.16 -12.76
CA PRO A 396 -32.49 20.38 -12.40
C PRO A 396 -32.61 20.49 -10.87
N THR A 397 -32.82 21.70 -10.35
CA THR A 397 -33.16 21.89 -8.93
C THR A 397 -34.66 21.58 -8.71
N PRO A 398 -35.05 20.76 -7.72
CA PRO A 398 -36.44 20.34 -7.56
C PRO A 398 -37.46 21.45 -7.26
N ASN A 399 -37.05 22.68 -6.88
CA ASN A 399 -38.00 23.68 -6.35
C ASN A 399 -37.70 25.17 -6.66
N SER A 400 -36.90 25.51 -7.67
CA SER A 400 -36.76 26.91 -8.09
C SER A 400 -36.85 27.04 -9.61
N GLY A 401 -37.79 27.85 -10.10
CA GLY A 401 -38.00 28.14 -11.53
C GLY A 401 -36.88 28.97 -12.19
N SER A 402 -35.64 28.85 -11.70
CA SER A 402 -34.45 29.45 -12.29
C SER A 402 -33.41 28.37 -12.52
N THR A 403 -33.14 28.07 -13.79
CA THR A 403 -32.03 27.22 -14.22
C THR A 403 -30.76 28.05 -14.25
N VAL A 404 -29.97 27.99 -13.19
CA VAL A 404 -28.62 28.57 -13.16
C VAL A 404 -27.62 27.50 -13.63
N PRO A 405 -26.72 27.82 -14.59
CA PRO A 405 -25.65 26.91 -14.96
C PRO A 405 -24.76 26.65 -13.73
N THR A 406 -24.57 25.38 -13.39
CA THR A 406 -23.77 24.96 -12.24
C THR A 406 -22.70 23.99 -12.72
N ILE A 407 -21.46 24.18 -12.26
CA ILE A 407 -20.38 23.24 -12.52
C ILE A 407 -20.38 22.18 -11.44
N ARG A 408 -20.49 20.92 -11.83
CA ARG A 408 -20.04 19.82 -10.99
C ARG A 408 -18.52 19.77 -11.14
N ARG A 409 -17.76 20.04 -10.07
CA ARG A 409 -16.31 19.76 -10.05
C ARG A 409 -16.14 18.24 -10.20
N PHE A 410 -16.03 17.76 -11.42
CA PHE A 410 -15.63 16.40 -11.75
C PHE A 410 -14.28 16.49 -12.44
N ARG A 411 -13.19 16.25 -11.69
CA ARG A 411 -11.86 16.06 -12.27
C ARG A 411 -11.74 14.57 -12.62
N PRO A 412 -11.77 14.17 -13.92
CA PRO A 412 -11.30 12.83 -14.27
C PRO A 412 -9.83 12.75 -13.90
N GLY A 413 -9.44 11.72 -13.14
CA GLY A 413 -8.06 11.53 -12.71
C GLY A 413 -7.09 11.66 -13.88
N VAL A 414 -6.07 12.50 -13.71
CA VAL A 414 -5.05 12.80 -14.71
C VAL A 414 -4.32 11.50 -15.09
N ASN A 415 -4.73 10.85 -16.18
CA ASN A 415 -3.84 10.00 -16.98
C ASN A 415 -3.38 10.90 -18.13
N LYS A 416 -2.22 11.56 -17.98
CA LYS A 416 -1.48 11.99 -19.16
C LYS A 416 -0.91 10.73 -19.80
N ASP A 417 -1.33 10.45 -21.04
CA ASP A 417 -0.73 9.44 -21.91
C ASP A 417 0.74 9.79 -22.16
N LEU A 418 1.64 9.31 -21.31
CA LEU A 418 3.07 9.23 -21.60
C LEU A 418 3.33 8.01 -22.50
N SER A 419 2.82 8.06 -23.72
CA SER A 419 3.21 7.15 -24.79
C SER A 419 3.66 7.97 -26.00
N SER A 420 4.95 8.29 -26.02
CA SER A 420 5.65 8.67 -27.25
C SER A 420 7.05 8.02 -27.20
N PRO A 421 7.34 7.03 -28.06
CA PRO A 421 8.67 6.46 -28.13
C PRO A 421 9.64 7.45 -28.79
N PRO A 422 10.93 7.47 -28.40
CA PRO A 422 11.92 8.33 -29.03
C PRO A 422 12.12 7.93 -30.50
N GLY A 423 12.03 8.93 -31.37
CA GLY A 423 12.12 8.80 -32.82
C GLY A 423 13.41 8.15 -33.29
N SER A 424 13.26 7.16 -34.16
CA SER A 424 14.33 6.57 -34.96
C SER A 424 15.00 7.64 -35.82
N ALA A 425 16.29 7.86 -35.58
CA ALA A 425 17.15 8.67 -36.45
C ALA A 425 17.16 8.07 -37.86
N LYS A 426 16.71 8.87 -38.84
CA LYS A 426 16.86 8.57 -40.27
C LYS A 426 18.31 8.87 -40.68
N THR A 427 19.06 7.84 -41.05
CA THR A 427 20.31 7.99 -41.81
C THR A 427 20.01 8.33 -43.28
N PRO A 428 20.90 9.09 -43.96
CA PRO A 428 20.63 9.61 -45.29
C PRO A 428 20.85 8.56 -46.38
N THR A 429 19.95 8.57 -47.36
CA THR A 429 20.06 7.87 -48.64
C THR A 429 21.15 8.49 -49.51
N THR A 430 22.15 7.69 -49.89
CA THR A 430 23.00 7.97 -51.05
C THR A 430 22.70 6.97 -52.16
N ASN A 431 22.18 7.50 -53.27
CA ASN A 431 22.11 6.84 -54.57
C ASN A 431 23.52 6.53 -55.09
N GLY A 432 23.71 5.32 -55.63
CA GLY A 432 24.94 4.92 -56.33
C GLY A 432 24.71 3.66 -57.16
N GLN A 433 24.92 3.77 -58.47
CA GLN A 433 24.54 2.84 -59.53
C GLN A 433 25.29 1.48 -59.57
N LYS A 434 24.57 0.48 -60.13
CA LYS A 434 24.99 -0.59 -61.07
C LYS A 434 26.35 -1.31 -60.85
N HIS A 435 26.32 -2.63 -60.66
CA HIS A 435 26.73 -3.61 -61.70
C HIS A 435 26.51 -5.10 -61.30
N ARG A 436 26.19 -5.89 -62.33
CA ARG A 436 26.10 -7.37 -62.42
C ARG A 436 27.31 -8.16 -61.87
N ARG A 437 27.05 -9.34 -61.30
CA ARG A 437 27.60 -10.72 -61.59
C ARG A 437 27.61 -11.54 -60.27
N ARG A 438 26.86 -12.65 -60.19
CA ARG A 438 27.22 -14.07 -60.47
C ARG A 438 28.19 -14.72 -59.44
N ASN A 439 27.68 -15.83 -58.88
CA ASN A 439 28.33 -17.05 -58.39
C ASN A 439 28.85 -17.15 -56.94
N SER A 440 28.19 -18.08 -56.21
CA SER A 440 28.73 -19.27 -55.54
C SER A 440 30.00 -19.16 -54.69
N CYS A 441 29.85 -19.40 -53.38
CA CYS A 441 30.23 -20.64 -52.70
C CYS A 441 29.44 -20.74 -51.38
#